data_AF-A0A348VZ89-F1
#
_entry.id   AF-A0A348VZ89-F1
#
_cell.length_a   1.000
_cell.length_b   1.000
_cell.length_c   1.000
_cell.angle_alpha   90.00
_cell.angle_beta   90.00
_cell.angle_gamma   90.00
#
_symmetry.space_group_name_H-M   'P 1'
#
loop_
_entity.id
_entity.type
_entity.pdbx_description
1 polymer ?
#
loop_
_entity_poly.entity_id
_entity_poly.type
_entity_poly.pdbx_seq_one_letter_code
_entity_poly.pdbx_strand_id
1 'polypeptide(L)'
;MTFGQKIKKLRTESNLTQKDLADKMNVTFQTVSKWENDTNEPDITNIKELAKIFNCSYEYLFSDESEKAVEISSEPIENNKVDDIITCKYCHKTLNDEKDIRYLYELTANGIRKKTPVCSECFKNKSLYENKMDSNAIDKVIKDSNDSEKQNIKSHKRLLKEKSESKVLKWAIFLGILTFVISLIICILNYSIIGLPVTIIAPILLGYAILADIYCIFSATWVCDVFTSVASWSIKFPGIIFSFSLDGLKFLILMKLLFWILGVLISITAFILALTFSAICSIFAFPFCIYTNNKN
;
A
#
# COMPACT_ATOMS: atom_id res chain seq x y z
N MET A 1 28.15 13.61 22.91
CA MET A 1 27.82 14.20 21.59
C MET A 1 26.45 13.65 21.23
N THR A 2 25.47 14.48 20.89
CA THR A 2 24.11 13.98 20.60
C THR A 2 24.06 13.25 19.27
N PHE A 3 23.01 12.47 19.05
CA PHE A 3 22.78 11.72 17.82
C PHE A 3 22.77 12.64 16.57
N GLY A 4 22.04 13.76 16.62
CA GLY A 4 22.02 14.76 15.55
C GLY A 4 23.39 15.40 15.30
N GLN A 5 24.15 15.66 16.36
CA GLN A 5 25.52 16.17 16.24
C GLN A 5 26.44 15.14 15.54
N LYS A 6 26.30 13.84 15.83
CA LYS A 6 27.06 12.78 15.15
C LYS A 6 26.77 12.72 13.66
N ILE A 7 25.50 12.82 13.26
CA ILE A 7 25.11 12.90 11.85
C ILE A 7 25.77 14.11 11.18
N LYS A 8 25.71 15.29 11.82
CA LYS A 8 26.32 16.51 11.30
C LYS A 8 27.83 16.35 11.10
N LYS A 9 28.52 15.73 12.05
CA LYS A 9 29.97 15.46 11.98
C LYS A 9 30.31 14.50 10.85
N LEU A 10 29.64 13.35 10.77
CA LEU A 10 29.86 12.37 9.70
C LEU A 10 29.56 12.95 8.31
N ARG A 11 28.53 13.79 8.21
CA ARG A 11 28.21 14.52 6.97
C ARG A 11 29.34 15.46 6.56
N THR A 12 29.89 16.24 7.50
CA THR A 12 31.02 17.14 7.21
C THR A 12 32.31 16.37 6.88
N GLU A 13 32.59 15.27 7.57
CA GLU A 13 33.73 14.38 7.26
C GLU A 13 33.62 13.74 5.88
N SER A 14 32.38 13.52 5.42
CA SER A 14 32.07 12.99 4.09
C SER A 14 31.96 14.06 3.00
N ASN A 15 32.25 15.34 3.31
CA ASN A 15 32.14 16.49 2.40
C ASN A 15 30.76 16.65 1.72
N LEU A 16 29.67 16.30 2.43
CA LEU A 16 28.31 16.42 1.91
C LEU A 16 27.62 17.69 2.43
N THR A 17 26.85 18.37 1.59
CA THR A 17 25.90 19.38 2.08
C THR A 17 24.66 18.70 2.69
N GLN A 18 23.88 19.41 3.50
CA GLN A 18 22.62 18.88 4.03
C GLN A 18 21.64 18.48 2.90
N LYS A 19 21.70 19.18 1.77
CA LYS A 19 20.91 18.86 0.58
C LYS A 19 21.40 17.57 -0.09
N ASP A 20 22.71 17.40 -0.24
CA ASP A 20 23.28 16.18 -0.84
C ASP A 20 22.99 14.94 0.02
N LEU A 21 23.00 15.09 1.35
CA LEU A 21 22.61 14.01 2.25
C LEU A 21 21.11 13.70 2.13
N ALA A 22 20.27 14.73 2.02
CA ALA A 22 18.83 14.57 1.82
C ALA A 22 18.50 13.84 0.50
N ASP A 23 19.19 14.22 -0.57
CA ASP A 23 19.04 13.60 -1.90
C ASP A 23 19.51 12.13 -1.89
N LYS A 24 20.62 11.82 -1.20
CA LYS A 24 21.11 10.43 -1.04
C LYS A 24 20.19 9.55 -0.20
N MET A 25 19.54 10.13 0.80
CA MET A 25 18.62 9.46 1.72
C MET A 25 17.18 9.43 1.20
N ASN A 26 16.91 10.03 0.05
CA ASN A 26 15.56 10.23 -0.51
C ASN A 26 14.57 10.86 0.49
N VAL A 27 15.04 11.85 1.27
CA VAL A 27 14.22 12.61 2.23
C VAL A 27 14.30 14.10 1.94
N THR A 28 13.43 14.89 2.57
CA THR A 28 13.48 16.35 2.41
C THR A 28 14.67 16.96 3.16
N PHE A 29 15.21 18.07 2.65
CA PHE A 29 16.24 18.86 3.33
C PHE A 29 15.83 19.22 4.78
N GLN A 30 14.56 19.56 4.97
CA GLN A 30 14.00 19.90 6.28
C GLN A 30 14.08 18.70 7.24
N THR A 31 13.91 17.48 6.73
CA THR A 31 14.04 16.25 7.53
C THR A 31 15.46 16.08 8.07
N VAL A 32 16.47 16.23 7.21
CA VAL A 32 17.89 16.16 7.62
C VAL A 32 18.24 17.27 8.59
N SER A 33 17.78 18.50 8.32
CA SER A 33 17.97 19.64 9.23
C SER A 33 17.36 19.38 10.61
N LYS A 34 16.19 18.74 10.67
CA LYS A 34 15.54 18.37 11.94
C LYS A 34 16.31 17.30 12.71
N TRP A 35 16.87 16.31 12.01
CA TRP A 35 17.72 15.27 12.60
C TRP A 35 19.01 15.86 13.17
N GLU A 36 19.69 16.73 12.43
CA GLU A 36 20.94 17.36 12.91
C GLU A 36 20.74 18.30 14.11
N ASN A 37 19.53 18.82 14.30
CA ASN A 37 19.16 19.70 15.40
C ASN A 37 18.46 18.97 16.57
N ASP A 38 18.42 17.63 16.56
CA ASP A 38 17.76 16.80 17.58
C ASP A 38 16.25 17.14 17.80
N THR A 39 15.62 17.77 16.81
CA THR A 39 14.19 18.15 16.88
C THR A 39 13.25 17.02 16.47
N ASN A 40 13.78 16.03 15.75
CA ASN A 40 13.09 14.81 15.36
C ASN A 40 14.13 13.72 15.17
N GLU A 41 13.75 12.46 15.40
CA GLU A 41 14.64 11.31 15.21
C GLU A 41 14.35 10.61 13.87
N PRO A 42 15.37 10.04 13.20
CA PRO A 42 15.18 9.19 12.04
C PRO A 42 14.59 7.84 12.44
N ASP A 43 13.74 7.29 11.58
CA ASP A 43 13.23 5.92 11.74
C ASP A 43 14.34 4.87 11.54
N ILE A 44 14.12 3.65 12.03
CA ILE A 44 15.07 2.52 11.99
C ILE A 44 15.59 2.27 10.57
N THR A 45 14.73 2.43 9.56
CA THR A 45 15.11 2.30 8.15
C THR A 45 16.15 3.35 7.75
N ASN A 46 15.94 4.61 8.14
CA ASN A 46 16.83 5.72 7.82
C ASN A 46 18.14 5.62 8.60
N ILE A 47 18.12 5.11 9.83
CA ILE A 47 19.33 4.87 10.63
C ILE A 47 20.24 3.86 9.93
N LYS A 48 19.69 2.75 9.42
CA LYS A 48 20.48 1.75 8.68
C LYS A 48 21.09 2.32 7.41
N GLU A 49 20.39 3.22 6.75
CA GLU A 49 20.88 3.87 5.54
C GLU A 49 21.96 4.91 5.85
N LEU A 50 21.82 5.72 6.90
CA LEU A 50 22.85 6.62 7.40
C LEU A 50 24.13 5.85 7.76
N ALA A 51 24.00 4.72 8.45
CA ALA A 51 25.13 3.86 8.80
C ALA A 51 25.89 3.36 7.56
N LYS A 52 25.17 3.01 6.49
CA LYS A 52 25.75 2.63 5.19
C LYS A 52 26.44 3.81 4.49
N ILE A 53 25.79 4.97 4.43
CA ILE A 53 26.34 6.17 3.78
C ILE A 53 27.64 6.62 4.45
N PHE A 54 27.70 6.57 5.78
CA PHE A 54 28.85 6.99 6.56
C PHE A 54 29.84 5.86 6.90
N ASN A 55 29.59 4.64 6.42
CA ASN A 55 30.40 3.45 6.68
C ASN A 55 30.78 3.26 8.16
N CYS A 56 29.77 3.32 9.03
CA CYS A 56 29.89 3.13 10.47
C CYS A 56 28.88 2.10 10.97
N SER A 57 29.10 1.50 12.14
CA SER A 57 28.10 0.61 12.73
C SER A 57 26.96 1.44 13.34
N TYR A 58 25.75 0.88 13.40
CA TYR A 58 24.60 1.58 13.97
C TYR A 58 24.79 1.85 15.48
N GLU A 59 25.54 0.99 16.19
CA GLU A 59 25.92 1.21 17.57
C GLU A 59 26.73 2.50 17.76
N TYR A 60 27.59 2.87 16.80
CA TYR A 60 28.33 4.12 16.85
C TYR A 60 27.43 5.36 16.74
N LEU A 61 26.31 5.27 16.03
CA LEU A 61 25.36 6.40 15.94
C LEU A 61 24.65 6.64 17.28
N PHE A 62 24.41 5.58 18.07
CA PHE A 62 23.70 5.62 19.34
C PHE A 62 24.58 5.66 20.59
N SER A 63 25.87 5.37 20.48
CA SER A 63 26.76 5.38 21.64
C SER A 63 26.92 6.80 22.19
N ASP A 64 27.16 6.95 23.50
CA ASP A 64 27.59 8.24 24.06
C ASP A 64 29.12 8.41 24.01
N GLU A 65 29.83 7.32 23.71
CA GLU A 65 31.29 7.26 23.73
C GLU A 65 31.92 7.68 22.41
N SER A 66 33.02 8.42 22.54
CA SER A 66 33.83 8.95 21.46
C SER A 66 35.14 8.18 21.35
N GLU A 67 35.17 7.06 20.61
CA GLU A 67 36.41 6.60 19.99
C GLU A 67 36.19 5.48 18.96
N LYS A 68 37.09 5.47 17.96
CA LYS A 68 37.18 4.45 16.91
C LYS A 68 38.22 3.40 17.32
N ALA A 69 37.99 2.20 16.78
CA ALA A 69 38.91 1.07 16.54
C ALA A 69 38.86 -0.06 17.57
N VAL A 70 38.57 -1.26 17.07
CA VAL A 70 39.20 -2.51 17.56
C VAL A 70 39.46 -3.43 16.36
N GLU A 71 40.74 -3.73 16.16
CA GLU A 71 41.31 -4.85 15.40
C GLU A 71 40.96 -6.18 16.08
N ILE A 72 40.69 -7.25 15.33
CA ILE A 72 40.40 -8.57 15.93
C ILE A 72 41.54 -9.55 15.60
N SER A 73 42.11 -10.09 16.68
CA SER A 73 43.18 -11.08 16.78
C SER A 73 42.73 -12.51 16.42
N SER A 74 43.72 -13.32 16.04
CA SER A 74 43.69 -14.71 15.60
C SER A 74 43.51 -15.76 16.72
N GLU A 75 42.86 -16.90 16.42
CA GLU A 75 43.38 -18.30 16.53
C GLU A 75 42.29 -19.39 16.22
N PRO A 76 42.66 -20.66 15.87
CA PRO A 76 41.92 -21.49 14.90
C PRO A 76 41.51 -22.93 15.34
N ILE A 77 40.98 -23.71 14.35
CA ILE A 77 40.90 -25.21 14.16
C ILE A 77 39.63 -25.89 14.75
N GLU A 78 38.84 -26.74 14.04
CA GLU A 78 39.14 -28.11 13.57
C GLU A 78 38.34 -28.62 12.32
N ASN A 79 38.99 -29.56 11.62
CA ASN A 79 38.61 -30.19 10.35
C ASN A 79 37.88 -31.53 10.55
N ASN A 80 36.98 -31.90 9.63
CA ASN A 80 36.62 -33.30 9.37
C ASN A 80 36.54 -33.57 7.85
N LYS A 81 37.17 -34.67 7.42
CA LYS A 81 37.33 -35.12 6.02
C LYS A 81 36.06 -35.80 5.50
N VAL A 82 35.63 -35.43 4.30
CA VAL A 82 34.76 -36.22 3.41
C VAL A 82 35.42 -36.23 2.03
N ASP A 83 35.43 -37.38 1.36
CA ASP A 83 35.96 -37.55 0.00
C ASP A 83 35.09 -36.77 -0.99
N ASP A 84 35.36 -35.47 -1.11
CA ASP A 84 34.51 -34.54 -1.85
C ASP A 84 34.80 -34.58 -3.35
N ILE A 85 33.76 -34.82 -4.15
CA ILE A 85 33.74 -34.53 -5.58
C ILE A 85 34.02 -33.04 -5.76
N ILE A 86 35.22 -32.70 -6.25
CA ILE A 86 35.66 -31.31 -6.38
C ILE A 86 35.01 -30.70 -7.63
N THR A 87 34.03 -29.83 -7.44
CA THR A 87 33.40 -29.05 -8.52
C THR A 87 33.93 -27.63 -8.58
N CYS A 88 34.17 -27.11 -9.78
CA CYS A 88 34.58 -25.72 -9.98
C CYS A 88 33.49 -24.73 -9.53
N LYS A 89 33.86 -23.71 -8.73
CA LYS A 89 32.94 -22.68 -8.24
C LYS A 89 32.16 -21.94 -9.34
N TYR A 90 32.78 -21.63 -10.47
CA TYR A 90 32.19 -20.75 -11.49
C TYR A 90 31.48 -21.48 -12.63
N CYS A 91 31.99 -22.64 -13.06
CA CYS A 91 31.44 -23.40 -14.18
C CYS A 91 30.78 -24.72 -13.76
N HIS A 92 30.81 -25.06 -12.47
CA HIS A 92 30.20 -26.27 -11.88
C HIS A 92 30.66 -27.61 -12.50
N LYS A 93 31.74 -27.61 -13.29
CA LYS A 93 32.32 -28.82 -13.85
C LYS A 93 33.08 -29.61 -12.77
N THR A 94 32.95 -30.94 -12.79
CA THR A 94 33.72 -31.85 -11.94
C THR A 94 35.19 -31.86 -12.37
N LEU A 95 36.09 -31.71 -11.40
CA LEU A 95 37.53 -31.67 -11.60
C LEU A 95 38.12 -33.00 -11.14
N ASN A 96 38.50 -33.85 -12.09
CA ASN A 96 39.03 -35.20 -11.80
C ASN A 96 40.57 -35.25 -11.82
N ASP A 97 41.22 -34.29 -12.48
CA ASP A 97 42.68 -34.23 -12.62
C ASP A 97 43.29 -33.18 -11.67
N GLU A 98 44.27 -33.59 -10.86
CA GLU A 98 44.96 -32.70 -9.90
C GLU A 98 45.62 -31.49 -10.56
N LYS A 99 46.00 -31.58 -11.84
CA LYS A 99 46.67 -30.50 -12.58
C LYS A 99 45.73 -29.37 -13.00
N ASP A 100 44.42 -29.60 -13.02
CA ASP A 100 43.41 -28.61 -13.42
C ASP A 100 42.74 -27.89 -12.25
N ILE A 101 43.07 -28.28 -11.02
CA ILE A 101 42.50 -27.68 -9.81
C ILE A 101 43.39 -26.53 -9.33
N ARG A 102 42.84 -25.32 -9.31
CA ARG A 102 43.41 -24.16 -8.62
C ARG A 102 42.52 -23.77 -7.45
N TYR A 103 43.09 -23.11 -6.45
CA TYR A 103 42.35 -22.68 -5.26
C TYR A 103 42.31 -21.16 -5.14
N LEU A 104 41.14 -20.62 -4.83
CA LEU A 104 40.95 -19.25 -4.40
C LEU A 104 40.72 -19.20 -2.89
N TYR A 105 41.28 -18.16 -2.27
CA TYR A 105 41.07 -17.86 -0.85
C TYR A 105 40.14 -16.65 -0.78
N GLU A 106 38.95 -16.86 -0.23
CA GLU A 106 37.95 -15.80 -0.06
C GLU A 106 37.74 -15.54 1.43
N LEU A 107 37.66 -14.26 1.79
CA LEU A 107 37.30 -13.82 3.13
C LEU A 107 35.77 -13.88 3.25
N THR A 108 35.28 -14.71 4.16
CA THR A 108 33.84 -14.75 4.48
C THR A 108 33.46 -13.61 5.43
N ALA A 109 32.17 -13.30 5.55
CA ALA A 109 31.66 -12.25 6.45
C ALA A 109 32.10 -12.41 7.92
N ASN A 110 32.51 -13.62 8.33
CA ASN A 110 33.01 -13.93 9.67
C ASN A 110 34.55 -13.86 9.77
N GLY A 111 35.25 -13.30 8.77
CA GLY A 111 36.72 -13.18 8.75
C GLY A 111 37.48 -14.47 8.43
N ILE A 112 36.78 -15.60 8.25
CA ILE A 112 37.40 -16.90 7.97
C ILE A 112 37.77 -16.96 6.48
N ARG A 113 39.02 -17.34 6.18
CA ARG A 113 39.49 -17.62 4.82
C ARG A 113 38.97 -18.99 4.36
N LYS A 114 37.99 -19.00 3.46
CA LYS A 114 37.47 -20.22 2.85
C LYS A 114 38.27 -20.55 1.58
N LYS A 115 38.79 -21.78 1.51
CA LYS A 115 39.47 -22.32 0.33
C LYS A 115 38.43 -22.88 -0.64
N THR A 116 38.41 -22.41 -1.88
CA THR A 116 37.46 -22.88 -2.91
C THR A 116 38.18 -23.35 -4.17
N PRO A 117 37.83 -24.53 -4.72
CA PRO A 117 38.42 -25.07 -5.94
C PRO A 117 37.82 -24.43 -7.21
N VAL A 118 38.68 -24.13 -8.18
CA VAL A 118 38.35 -23.50 -9.48
C VAL A 118 39.20 -24.14 -10.57
N CYS A 119 38.65 -24.32 -11.77
CA CYS A 119 39.42 -24.87 -12.90
C CYS A 119 40.46 -23.88 -13.43
N SER A 120 41.49 -24.41 -14.10
CA SER A 120 42.60 -23.64 -14.69
C SER A 120 42.14 -22.53 -15.65
N GLU A 121 41.07 -22.76 -16.40
CA GLU A 121 40.50 -21.81 -17.37
C GLU A 121 39.66 -20.71 -16.71
N CYS A 122 38.80 -21.03 -15.74
CA CYS A 122 38.06 -20.04 -14.96
C CYS A 122 38.98 -19.17 -14.10
N PHE A 123 40.11 -19.69 -13.65
CA PHE A 123 41.11 -18.92 -12.91
C PHE A 123 41.74 -17.82 -13.78
N LYS A 124 41.97 -18.07 -15.08
CA LYS A 124 42.51 -17.06 -16.01
C LYS A 124 41.50 -15.94 -16.27
N ASN A 125 40.21 -16.28 -16.35
CA ASN A 125 39.13 -15.32 -16.61
C ASN A 125 38.44 -14.81 -15.32
N LYS A 126 39.13 -14.86 -14.18
CA LYS A 126 38.58 -14.55 -12.84
C LYS A 126 37.85 -13.21 -12.77
N SER A 127 38.44 -12.14 -13.30
CA SER A 127 37.85 -10.79 -13.29
C SER A 127 36.50 -10.72 -14.03
N LEU A 128 36.32 -11.53 -15.07
CA LEU A 128 35.10 -11.59 -15.85
C LEU A 128 33.98 -12.30 -15.08
N TYR A 129 34.32 -13.30 -14.26
CA TYR A 129 33.36 -14.00 -13.39
C TYR A 129 33.01 -13.19 -12.13
N GLU A 130 33.98 -12.50 -11.51
CA GLU A 130 33.74 -11.63 -10.34
C GLU A 130 32.82 -10.46 -10.71
N ASN A 131 33.08 -9.76 -11.82
CA ASN A 131 32.22 -8.68 -12.30
C ASN A 131 30.78 -9.14 -12.59
N LYS A 132 30.62 -10.37 -13.12
CA LYS A 132 29.29 -10.94 -13.40
C LYS A 132 28.55 -11.33 -12.11
N MET A 133 29.27 -11.78 -11.09
CA MET A 133 28.71 -12.15 -9.79
C MET A 133 28.27 -10.91 -8.99
N ASP A 134 29.05 -9.82 -9.04
CA ASP A 134 28.70 -8.55 -8.41
C ASP A 134 27.48 -7.90 -9.09
N SER A 135 27.41 -7.93 -10.42
CA SER A 135 26.22 -7.47 -11.15
C SER A 135 24.97 -8.24 -10.73
N ASN A 136 25.05 -9.57 -10.68
CA ASN A 136 23.93 -10.41 -10.25
C ASN A 136 23.53 -10.17 -8.78
N ALA A 137 24.50 -9.89 -7.90
CA ALA A 137 24.23 -9.57 -6.50
C ALA A 137 23.54 -8.21 -6.35
N ILE A 138 23.98 -7.21 -7.10
CA ILE A 138 23.35 -5.89 -7.18
C ILE A 138 21.91 -6.00 -7.71
N ASP A 139 21.71 -6.74 -8.80
CA ASP A 139 20.37 -6.96 -9.39
C ASP A 139 19.42 -7.65 -8.41
N LYS A 140 19.93 -8.59 -7.60
CA LYS A 140 19.15 -9.25 -6.56
C LYS A 140 18.74 -8.29 -5.45
N VAL A 141 19.66 -7.45 -4.97
CA VAL A 141 19.36 -6.44 -3.94
C VAL A 141 18.33 -5.42 -4.46
N ILE A 142 18.46 -4.97 -5.71
CA ILE A 142 17.49 -4.06 -6.34
C ILE A 142 16.12 -4.73 -6.48
N LYS A 143 16.08 -6.02 -6.82
CA LYS A 143 14.83 -6.77 -6.92
C LYS A 143 14.16 -6.90 -5.55
N ASP A 144 14.93 -7.28 -4.52
CA ASP A 144 14.42 -7.44 -3.16
C ASP A 144 13.94 -6.09 -2.57
N SER A 145 14.64 -4.97 -2.86
CA SER A 145 14.18 -3.64 -2.45
C SER A 145 12.87 -3.25 -3.13
N ASN A 146 12.75 -3.44 -4.44
CA ASN A 146 11.52 -3.16 -5.19
C ASN A 146 10.34 -4.02 -4.74
N ASP A 147 10.58 -5.29 -4.41
CA ASP A 147 9.54 -6.19 -3.93
C ASP A 147 9.08 -5.83 -2.51
N SER A 148 10.00 -5.42 -1.63
CA SER A 148 9.65 -4.91 -0.29
C SER A 148 8.87 -3.59 -0.33
N GLU A 149 9.23 -2.66 -1.22
CA GLU A 149 8.49 -1.41 -1.42
C GLU A 149 7.07 -1.68 -1.95
N LYS A 150 6.92 -2.58 -2.93
CA LYS A 150 5.60 -3.02 -3.42
C LYS A 150 4.75 -3.64 -2.31
N GLN A 151 5.35 -4.44 -1.43
CA GLN A 151 4.64 -5.03 -0.29
C GLN A 151 4.17 -3.96 0.70
N ASN A 152 5.01 -2.98 1.02
CA ASN A 152 4.67 -1.86 1.92
C ASN A 152 3.56 -0.97 1.35
N ILE A 153 3.59 -0.66 0.05
CA ILE A 153 2.51 0.12 -0.60
C ILE A 153 1.20 -0.67 -0.56
N LYS A 154 1.25 -1.99 -0.80
CA LYS A 154 0.07 -2.85 -0.78
C LYS A 154 -0.55 -2.96 0.61
N SER A 155 0.26 -3.10 1.66
CA SER A 155 -0.22 -3.15 3.05
C SER A 155 -0.83 -1.81 3.49
N HIS A 156 -0.18 -0.69 3.17
CA HIS A 156 -0.71 0.64 3.50
C HIS A 156 -2.06 0.91 2.83
N LYS A 157 -2.21 0.55 1.54
CA LYS A 157 -3.50 0.65 0.84
C LYS A 157 -4.62 -0.17 1.49
N ARG A 158 -4.30 -1.37 2.01
CA ARG A 158 -5.28 -2.22 2.73
C ARG A 158 -5.75 -1.56 4.02
N LEU A 159 -4.82 -1.06 4.83
CA LEU A 159 -5.15 -0.38 6.10
C LEU A 159 -6.05 0.85 5.90
N LEU A 160 -5.80 1.63 4.85
CA LEU A 160 -6.64 2.79 4.51
C LEU A 160 -8.05 2.38 4.10
N LYS A 161 -8.18 1.30 3.32
CA LYS A 161 -9.47 0.73 2.90
C LYS A 161 -10.25 0.20 4.11
N GLU A 162 -9.61 -0.56 5.00
CA GLU A 162 -10.24 -1.10 6.21
C GLU A 162 -10.70 0.02 7.17
N LYS A 163 -9.90 1.09 7.29
CA LYS A 163 -10.27 2.28 8.06
C LYS A 163 -11.46 3.05 7.46
N SER A 164 -11.65 3.03 6.14
CA SER A 164 -12.82 3.66 5.51
C SER A 164 -14.07 2.80 5.68
N GLU A 165 -13.97 1.49 5.44
CA GLU A 165 -15.09 0.54 5.54
C GLU A 165 -15.63 0.44 6.97
N SER A 166 -14.76 0.46 7.99
CA SER A 166 -15.19 0.47 9.39
C SER A 166 -15.97 1.75 9.78
N LYS A 167 -15.67 2.89 9.16
CA LYS A 167 -16.47 4.12 9.36
C LYS A 167 -17.83 3.99 8.69
N VAL A 168 -17.86 3.48 7.45
CA VAL A 168 -19.11 3.25 6.69
C VAL A 168 -20.05 2.33 7.45
N LEU A 169 -19.55 1.22 8.01
CA LEU A 169 -20.35 0.28 8.79
C LEU A 169 -21.01 0.94 10.01
N LYS A 170 -20.26 1.77 10.75
CA LYS A 170 -20.79 2.50 11.92
C LYS A 170 -21.92 3.46 11.52
N TRP A 171 -21.75 4.19 10.42
CA TRP A 171 -22.80 5.08 9.90
C TRP A 171 -24.03 4.32 9.39
N ALA A 172 -23.83 3.18 8.70
CA ALA A 172 -24.91 2.33 8.24
C ALA A 172 -25.74 1.77 9.40
N ILE A 173 -25.07 1.31 10.48
CA ILE A 173 -25.75 0.85 11.70
C ILE A 173 -26.56 1.99 12.33
N PHE A 174 -25.98 3.18 12.46
CA PHE A 174 -26.66 4.34 13.02
C PHE A 174 -27.92 4.71 12.22
N LEU A 175 -27.84 4.79 10.89
CA LEU A 175 -28.98 5.09 10.03
C LEU A 175 -30.03 3.97 10.04
N GLY A 176 -29.61 2.71 10.10
CA GLY A 176 -30.51 1.55 10.24
C GLY A 176 -31.31 1.59 11.54
N ILE A 177 -30.67 1.91 12.66
CA ILE A 177 -31.36 2.06 13.96
C ILE A 177 -32.32 3.25 13.93
N LEU A 178 -31.89 4.38 13.38
CA LEU A 178 -32.74 5.57 13.27
C LEU A 178 -34.01 5.28 12.48
N THR A 179 -33.88 4.61 11.34
CA THR A 179 -35.01 4.26 10.47
C THR A 179 -35.91 3.20 11.08
N PHE A 180 -35.36 2.22 11.80
CA PHE A 180 -36.13 1.29 12.61
C PHE A 180 -37.00 2.01 13.64
N VAL A 181 -36.43 2.94 14.42
CA VAL A 181 -37.15 3.69 15.47
C VAL A 181 -38.27 4.53 14.86
N ILE A 182 -37.99 5.25 13.77
CA ILE A 182 -39.00 6.06 13.08
C ILE A 182 -40.14 5.18 12.54
N SER A 183 -39.80 4.06 11.89
CA SER A 183 -40.78 3.12 11.34
C SER A 183 -41.65 2.50 12.44
N LEU A 184 -41.05 2.15 13.58
CA LEU A 184 -41.75 1.61 14.74
C LEU A 184 -42.71 2.63 15.35
N ILE A 185 -42.31 3.91 15.47
CA ILE A 185 -43.20 4.98 15.93
C ILE A 185 -44.40 5.14 14.99
N ILE A 186 -44.17 5.19 13.68
CA ILE A 186 -45.24 5.31 12.67
C ILE A 186 -46.22 4.13 12.76
N CYS A 187 -45.70 2.92 12.93
CA CYS A 187 -46.50 1.70 13.08
C CYS A 187 -47.35 1.73 14.36
N ILE A 188 -46.80 2.19 15.49
CA ILE A 188 -47.53 2.33 16.75
C ILE A 188 -48.66 3.37 16.63
N LEU A 189 -48.38 4.52 16.01
CA LEU A 189 -49.39 5.57 15.82
C LEU A 189 -50.57 5.10 14.94
N ASN A 190 -50.33 4.15 14.04
CA ASN A 190 -51.34 3.61 13.12
C ASN A 190 -51.75 2.17 13.48
N TYR A 191 -51.54 1.75 14.73
CA TYR A 191 -51.76 0.38 15.19
C TYR A 191 -53.16 -0.16 14.86
N SER A 192 -54.19 0.69 14.98
CA SER A 192 -55.60 0.34 14.72
C SER A 192 -55.85 -0.19 13.30
N ILE A 193 -55.07 0.29 12.31
CA ILE A 193 -55.22 -0.07 10.89
C ILE A 193 -54.32 -1.25 10.53
N ILE A 194 -53.10 -1.29 11.09
CA ILE A 194 -52.01 -2.16 10.65
C ILE A 194 -52.03 -3.53 11.37
N GLY A 195 -52.41 -3.54 12.66
CA GLY A 195 -52.40 -4.74 13.50
C GLY A 195 -51.01 -5.18 14.00
N LEU A 196 -51.01 -5.96 15.08
CA LEU A 196 -49.81 -6.40 15.80
C LEU A 196 -48.68 -7.00 14.94
N PRO A 197 -48.91 -7.99 14.05
CA PRO A 197 -47.80 -8.67 13.38
C PRO A 197 -46.99 -7.73 12.48
N VAL A 198 -47.66 -6.83 11.75
CA VAL A 198 -46.99 -5.90 10.84
C VAL A 198 -46.25 -4.81 11.62
N THR A 199 -46.78 -4.36 12.76
CA THR A 199 -46.08 -3.35 13.60
C THR A 199 -44.74 -3.79 14.14
N ILE A 200 -44.49 -5.10 14.29
CA ILE A 200 -43.21 -5.64 14.76
C ILE A 200 -42.31 -5.99 13.57
N ILE A 201 -42.85 -6.67 12.55
CA ILE A 201 -42.06 -7.23 11.45
C ILE A 201 -41.58 -6.12 10.49
N ALA A 202 -42.45 -5.17 10.14
CA ALA A 202 -42.13 -4.18 9.11
C ALA A 202 -40.96 -3.25 9.49
N PRO A 203 -40.86 -2.72 10.73
CA PRO A 203 -39.72 -1.91 11.13
C PRO A 203 -38.39 -2.68 11.10
N ILE A 204 -38.40 -3.96 11.52
CA ILE A 204 -37.19 -4.81 11.53
C ILE A 204 -36.68 -5.01 10.10
N LEU A 205 -37.59 -5.40 9.18
CA LEU A 205 -37.23 -5.62 7.78
C LEU A 205 -36.75 -4.33 7.11
N LEU A 206 -37.42 -3.20 7.36
CA LEU A 206 -37.06 -1.92 6.77
C LEU A 206 -35.72 -1.40 7.30
N GLY A 207 -35.49 -1.51 8.62
CA GLY A 207 -34.22 -1.14 9.24
C GLY A 207 -33.05 -1.98 8.72
N TYR A 208 -33.26 -3.29 8.55
CA TYR A 208 -32.27 -4.17 7.94
C TYR A 208 -32.00 -3.81 6.48
N ALA A 209 -33.04 -3.58 5.68
CA ALA A 209 -32.89 -3.24 4.27
C ALA A 209 -32.10 -1.95 4.07
N ILE A 210 -32.38 -0.90 4.85
CA ILE A 210 -31.68 0.39 4.75
C ILE A 210 -30.22 0.26 5.20
N LEU A 211 -29.98 -0.47 6.30
CA LEU A 211 -28.63 -0.74 6.79
C LEU A 211 -27.80 -1.48 5.72
N ALA A 212 -28.38 -2.53 5.14
CA ALA A 212 -27.76 -3.32 4.09
C ALA A 212 -27.47 -2.47 2.85
N ASP A 213 -28.43 -1.64 2.43
CA ASP A 213 -28.31 -0.81 1.24
C ASP A 213 -27.23 0.26 1.36
N ILE A 214 -27.22 1.01 2.47
CA ILE A 214 -26.18 2.00 2.74
C ILE A 214 -24.81 1.32 2.78
N TYR A 215 -24.68 0.19 3.47
CA TYR A 215 -23.39 -0.49 3.53
C TYR A 215 -22.93 -0.94 2.13
N CYS A 216 -23.80 -1.57 1.34
CA CYS A 216 -23.46 -2.08 0.01
C CYS A 216 -23.16 -0.97 -1.01
N ILE A 217 -23.89 0.14 -0.99
CA ILE A 217 -23.65 1.31 -1.85
C ILE A 217 -22.28 1.94 -1.55
N PHE A 218 -21.88 2.02 -0.29
CA PHE A 218 -20.62 2.70 0.09
C PHE A 218 -19.41 1.78 0.20
N SER A 219 -19.59 0.45 0.24
CA SER A 219 -18.48 -0.51 0.40
C SER A 219 -17.86 -0.98 -0.93
N ALA A 220 -18.01 -0.21 -2.01
CA ALA A 220 -17.44 -0.52 -3.33
C ALA A 220 -17.71 -1.97 -3.79
N THR A 221 -18.95 -2.42 -3.59
CA THR A 221 -19.41 -3.75 -3.98
C THR A 221 -20.02 -3.71 -5.38
N TRP A 222 -20.31 -4.87 -5.98
CA TRP A 222 -21.03 -4.94 -7.25
C TRP A 222 -22.41 -4.22 -7.20
N VAL A 223 -23.02 -4.12 -6.01
CA VAL A 223 -24.26 -3.38 -5.81
C VAL A 223 -24.04 -1.87 -6.00
N CYS A 224 -22.89 -1.34 -5.57
CA CYS A 224 -22.49 0.05 -5.86
C CYS A 224 -22.38 0.30 -7.36
N ASP A 225 -21.79 -0.65 -8.11
CA ASP A 225 -21.65 -0.52 -9.57
C ASP A 225 -23.02 -0.51 -10.26
N VAL A 226 -23.93 -1.38 -9.82
CA VAL A 226 -25.31 -1.41 -10.30
C VAL A 226 -26.03 -0.10 -9.97
N PHE A 227 -25.94 0.37 -8.72
CA PHE A 227 -26.55 1.62 -8.28
C PHE A 227 -26.06 2.81 -9.09
N THR A 228 -24.74 2.97 -9.23
CA THR A 228 -24.14 4.07 -9.98
C THR A 228 -24.47 4.01 -11.47
N SER A 229 -24.53 2.80 -12.05
CA SER A 229 -24.95 2.61 -13.44
C SER A 229 -26.38 3.12 -13.68
N VAL A 230 -27.34 2.71 -12.86
CA VAL A 230 -28.74 3.12 -13.00
C VAL A 230 -28.94 4.60 -12.65
N ALA A 231 -28.31 5.08 -11.58
CA ALA A 231 -28.41 6.48 -11.14
C ALA A 231 -27.77 7.46 -12.14
N SER A 232 -26.81 7.01 -12.94
CA SER A 232 -26.16 7.83 -13.97
C SER A 232 -26.99 8.04 -15.23
N TRP A 233 -28.18 7.43 -15.32
CA TRP A 233 -29.02 7.54 -16.50
C TRP A 233 -29.52 8.98 -16.69
N SER A 234 -28.86 9.71 -17.58
CA SER A 234 -29.21 11.08 -17.95
C SER A 234 -29.56 11.13 -19.44
N ILE A 235 -30.67 11.78 -19.75
CA ILE A 235 -31.11 11.99 -21.13
C ILE A 235 -30.61 13.35 -21.61
N LYS A 236 -29.88 13.35 -22.74
CA LYS A 236 -29.49 14.60 -23.43
C LYS A 236 -30.63 15.05 -24.33
N PHE A 237 -31.18 16.22 -24.07
CA PHE A 237 -32.19 16.82 -24.93
C PHE A 237 -31.54 17.44 -26.19
N PRO A 238 -32.19 17.34 -27.37
CA PRO A 238 -31.69 17.93 -28.60
C PRO A 238 -31.70 19.47 -28.54
N GLY A 239 -30.84 20.09 -29.37
CA GLY A 239 -30.77 21.55 -29.48
C GLY A 239 -32.06 22.14 -30.04
N ILE A 240 -32.49 23.28 -29.50
CA ILE A 240 -33.69 24.00 -29.94
C ILE A 240 -33.29 24.99 -31.03
N ILE A 241 -33.91 24.88 -32.20
CA ILE A 241 -33.80 25.88 -33.28
C ILE A 241 -34.84 26.96 -32.99
N PHE A 242 -34.45 28.24 -33.04
CA PHE A 242 -35.35 29.36 -32.80
C PHE A 242 -35.07 30.51 -33.77
N SER A 243 -36.09 31.33 -34.02
CA SER A 243 -35.96 32.57 -34.79
C SER A 243 -35.57 33.73 -33.87
N PHE A 244 -34.74 34.65 -34.36
CA PHE A 244 -34.37 35.86 -33.62
C PHE A 244 -35.51 36.90 -33.65
N SER A 245 -36.57 36.62 -32.89
CA SER A 245 -37.75 37.47 -32.68
C SER A 245 -38.11 37.48 -31.19
N LEU A 246 -38.86 38.48 -30.72
CA LEU A 246 -39.29 38.55 -29.31
C LEU A 246 -40.10 37.31 -28.89
N ASP A 247 -40.94 36.79 -29.79
CA ASP A 247 -41.70 35.56 -29.53
C ASP A 247 -40.81 34.31 -29.60
N GLY A 248 -39.81 34.31 -30.49
CA GLY A 248 -38.76 33.29 -30.52
C GLY A 248 -37.92 33.25 -29.23
N LEU A 249 -37.64 34.41 -28.62
CA LEU A 249 -36.94 34.51 -27.33
C LEU A 249 -37.80 33.96 -26.17
N LYS A 250 -39.09 34.30 -26.11
CA LYS A 250 -40.03 33.74 -25.13
C LYS A 250 -40.12 32.22 -25.27
N PHE A 251 -40.22 31.72 -26.50
CA PHE A 251 -40.24 30.29 -26.81
C PHE A 251 -38.96 29.59 -26.33
N LEU A 252 -37.78 30.16 -26.59
CA LEU A 252 -36.50 29.61 -26.15
C LEU A 252 -36.44 29.46 -24.63
N ILE A 253 -36.81 30.50 -23.89
CA ILE A 253 -36.79 30.47 -22.41
C ILE A 253 -37.76 29.41 -21.89
N LEU A 254 -38.97 29.35 -22.44
CA LEU A 254 -40.00 28.38 -22.04
C LEU A 254 -39.54 26.93 -22.29
N MET A 255 -39.01 26.64 -23.48
CA MET A 255 -38.57 25.29 -23.83
C MET A 255 -37.32 24.86 -23.04
N LYS A 256 -36.38 25.78 -22.76
CA LYS A 256 -35.25 25.47 -21.88
C LYS A 256 -35.69 25.15 -20.46
N LEU A 257 -36.63 25.92 -19.91
CA LEU A 257 -37.18 25.65 -18.58
C LEU A 257 -37.91 24.30 -18.54
N LEU A 258 -38.70 23.98 -19.58
CA LEU A 258 -39.39 22.71 -19.72
C LEU A 258 -38.41 21.53 -19.75
N PHE A 259 -37.36 21.59 -20.59
CA PHE A 259 -36.36 20.52 -20.68
C PHE A 259 -35.53 20.39 -19.41
N TRP A 260 -35.25 21.49 -18.72
CA TRP A 260 -34.59 21.44 -17.42
C TRP A 260 -35.46 20.71 -16.38
N ILE A 261 -36.74 21.06 -16.28
CA ILE A 261 -37.70 20.39 -15.38
C ILE A 261 -37.83 18.91 -15.73
N LEU A 262 -38.00 18.58 -17.01
CA LEU A 262 -38.15 17.20 -17.47
C LEU A 262 -36.89 16.38 -17.18
N GLY A 263 -35.70 16.95 -17.40
CA GLY A 263 -34.43 16.34 -17.08
C GLY A 263 -34.25 16.05 -15.59
N VAL A 264 -34.63 17.00 -14.73
CA VAL A 264 -34.62 16.82 -13.27
C VAL A 264 -35.60 15.71 -12.86
N LEU A 265 -36.80 15.68 -13.42
CA LEU A 265 -37.81 14.65 -13.11
C LEU A 265 -37.34 13.25 -13.48
N ILE A 266 -36.74 13.10 -14.67
CA ILE A 266 -36.19 11.82 -15.14
C ILE A 266 -35.03 11.38 -14.24
N SER A 267 -34.13 12.30 -13.87
CA SER A 267 -33.01 12.02 -12.97
C SER A 267 -33.48 11.54 -11.60
N ILE A 268 -34.47 12.22 -11.01
CA ILE A 268 -35.07 11.81 -9.73
C ILE A 268 -35.70 10.42 -9.86
N THR A 269 -36.40 10.15 -10.97
CA THR A 269 -37.03 8.84 -11.21
C THR A 269 -35.99 7.74 -11.35
N ALA A 270 -34.93 7.96 -12.11
CA ALA A 270 -33.82 7.02 -12.26
C ALA A 270 -33.11 6.77 -10.92
N PHE A 271 -32.92 7.81 -10.11
CA PHE A 271 -32.33 7.69 -8.77
C PHE A 271 -33.19 6.87 -7.81
N ILE A 272 -34.52 7.08 -7.79
CA ILE A 272 -35.44 6.28 -6.97
C ILE A 272 -35.46 4.82 -7.46
N LEU A 273 -35.44 4.61 -8.77
CA LEU A 273 -35.37 3.27 -9.35
C LEU A 273 -34.05 2.57 -8.98
N ALA A 274 -32.93 3.30 -8.98
CA ALA A 274 -31.64 2.79 -8.54
C ALA A 274 -31.66 2.40 -7.05
N LEU A 275 -32.21 3.24 -6.17
CA LEU A 275 -32.33 2.95 -4.74
C LEU A 275 -33.19 1.72 -4.46
N THR A 276 -34.34 1.61 -5.13
CA THR A 276 -35.24 0.46 -4.95
C THR A 276 -34.62 -0.84 -5.43
N PHE A 277 -33.97 -0.85 -6.60
CA PHE A 277 -33.27 -2.01 -7.12
C PHE A 277 -32.07 -2.40 -6.24
N SER A 278 -31.27 -1.41 -5.83
CA SER A 278 -30.14 -1.59 -4.91
C SER A 278 -30.60 -2.21 -3.59
N ALA A 279 -31.66 -1.69 -2.97
CA ALA A 279 -32.17 -2.21 -1.70
C ALA A 279 -32.55 -3.69 -1.77
N ILE A 280 -33.16 -4.13 -2.88
CA ILE A 280 -33.51 -5.55 -3.10
C ILE A 280 -32.24 -6.41 -3.20
N CYS A 281 -31.24 -5.96 -3.98
CA CYS A 281 -29.97 -6.67 -4.12
C CYS A 281 -29.17 -6.72 -2.80
N SER A 282 -29.18 -5.62 -2.05
CA SER A 282 -28.42 -5.42 -0.82
C SER A 282 -28.83 -6.39 0.29
N ILE A 283 -30.13 -6.73 0.39
CA ILE A 283 -30.64 -7.72 1.36
C ILE A 283 -29.91 -9.07 1.22
N PHE A 284 -29.62 -9.50 -0.01
CA PHE A 284 -28.92 -10.77 -0.27
C PHE A 284 -27.40 -10.60 -0.26
N ALA A 285 -26.88 -9.46 -0.71
CA ALA A 285 -25.45 -9.23 -0.81
C ALA A 285 -24.77 -8.94 0.55
N PHE A 286 -25.49 -8.31 1.47
CA PHE A 286 -24.94 -7.80 2.72
C PHE A 286 -24.27 -8.86 3.61
N PRO A 287 -24.88 -10.03 3.88
CA PRO A 287 -24.24 -11.08 4.69
C PRO A 287 -22.91 -11.56 4.09
N PHE A 288 -22.85 -11.67 2.76
CA PHE A 288 -21.65 -12.09 2.04
C PHE A 288 -20.56 -11.02 2.11
N CYS A 289 -20.92 -9.74 1.93
CA CYS A 289 -19.98 -8.62 1.96
C CYS A 289 -19.28 -8.49 3.33
N ILE A 290 -20.04 -8.62 4.42
CA ILE A 290 -19.46 -8.60 5.77
C ILE A 290 -18.51 -9.79 5.98
N TYR A 291 -18.91 -10.99 5.54
CA TYR A 291 -18.08 -12.17 5.69
C TYR A 291 -16.75 -12.04 4.93
N THR A 292 -16.78 -11.53 3.69
CA THR A 292 -15.57 -11.32 2.90
C THR A 292 -14.65 -10.24 3.48
N ASN A 293 -15.22 -9.21 4.11
CA ASN A 293 -14.44 -8.14 4.72
C ASN A 293 -13.79 -8.56 6.04
N ASN A 294 -14.40 -9.47 6.80
CA ASN A 294 -13.84 -9.95 8.07
C ASN A 294 -12.75 -11.04 7.89
N LYS A 295 -12.55 -11.55 6.67
CA LYS A 295 -11.62 -12.64 6.37
C LYS A 295 -10.32 -12.19 5.69
N ASN A 296 -10.27 -10.95 5.20
CA ASN A 296 -9.14 -10.36 4.47
C ASN A 296 -8.37 -9.36 5.34
#